data_AF-A0A954BBW8-F1
#
_entry.id   AF-A0A954BBW8-F1
#
_cell.length_a   1.000
_cell.length_b   1.000
_cell.length_c   1.000
_cell.angle_alpha   90.00
_cell.angle_beta   90.00
_cell.angle_gamma   90.00
#
_symmetry.space_group_name_H-M   'P 1'
#
loop_
_entity.id
_entity.type
_entity.pdbx_description
1 polymer ?
#
loop_
_entity_poly.entity_id
_entity_poly.type
_entity_poly.pdbx_seq_one_letter_code
_entity_poly.pdbx_strand_id
1 'polypeptide(L)'
;MKYLSIIVFSLLVAAAPARADYRSEYKQYADAFNAGDIERALKHGEAAWRDAETELGDNATTAILALNFANVVSPYSPARALEAYERALAITKMGIGSLDAFELELRTAETRLTLDIENRDLGVALENLLQAGEQQTSPPTLAMALGWKTFAIHQSQRRRIEKANDAAELAIKYASALEPREPRLLAETLVLGATLKLALPYRREEDIIQMVTYVDSSFELFPPQSSIDTFDPLLARAMQLRATAGALAASDELKPFISRGKDTHLPTGENLEEAYERAMAHSSVEDQVTWTEGHAPYCRNSVVWAERKAPSYPRRASQREYIGAVLIGYDLSETGVARKIILADAEQAGFGEAAAKSMDEWKLMHAVPPECRRNLLIIFTFTIKQT
;
A
#
# COMPACT_ATOMS: atom_id res chain seq x y z
N MET A 1 -25.93 -48.06 69.10
CA MET A 1 -25.95 -47.99 67.62
C MET A 1 -26.32 -46.55 67.25
N LYS A 2 -25.37 -45.76 66.71
CA LYS A 2 -25.28 -45.38 65.27
C LYS A 2 -26.30 -44.25 64.95
N TYR A 3 -25.98 -43.04 64.46
CA TYR A 3 -24.81 -42.48 63.76
C TYR A 3 -24.66 -40.98 64.02
N LEU A 4 -23.40 -40.53 64.01
CA LEU A 4 -22.92 -39.15 63.94
C LEU A 4 -22.93 -38.72 62.46
N SER A 5 -23.67 -37.67 62.09
CA SER A 5 -23.63 -37.10 60.73
C SER A 5 -22.47 -36.12 60.62
N ILE A 6 -21.46 -36.48 59.84
CA ILE A 6 -20.36 -35.61 59.42
C ILE A 6 -20.76 -34.96 58.11
N ILE A 7 -20.88 -33.63 58.10
CA ILE A 7 -20.97 -32.83 56.88
C ILE A 7 -19.54 -32.63 56.37
N VAL A 8 -19.20 -33.29 55.26
CA VAL A 8 -17.93 -33.10 54.55
C VAL A 8 -18.13 -31.93 53.57
N PHE A 9 -17.51 -30.80 53.87
CA PHE A 9 -17.41 -29.66 52.96
C PHE A 9 -16.24 -29.93 52.01
N SER A 10 -16.53 -30.45 50.81
CA SER A 10 -15.52 -30.63 49.76
C SER A 10 -15.16 -29.26 49.15
N LEU A 11 -14.10 -28.65 49.66
CA LEU A 11 -13.41 -27.54 49.01
C LEU A 11 -12.73 -28.08 47.74
N LEU A 12 -13.38 -27.88 46.59
CA LEU A 12 -12.73 -27.94 45.27
C LEU A 12 -11.75 -26.76 45.19
N VAL A 13 -10.50 -27.01 45.56
CA VAL A 13 -9.39 -26.10 45.22
C VAL A 13 -9.15 -26.26 43.73
N ALA A 14 -9.80 -25.41 42.92
CA ALA A 14 -9.42 -25.26 41.52
C ALA A 14 -7.97 -24.74 41.51
N ALA A 15 -7.04 -25.57 41.04
CA ALA A 15 -5.69 -25.10 40.77
C ALA A 15 -5.81 -23.95 39.77
N ALA A 16 -5.47 -22.74 40.20
CA ALA A 16 -5.38 -21.61 39.29
C ALA A 16 -4.40 -22.03 38.17
N PRO A 17 -4.78 -21.90 36.88
CA PRO A 17 -3.87 -22.23 35.80
C PRO A 17 -2.56 -21.47 36.04
N ALA A 18 -1.43 -22.17 35.94
CA ALA A 18 -0.12 -21.56 36.06
C ALA A 18 -0.10 -20.34 35.14
N ARG A 19 0.06 -19.14 35.73
CA ARG A 19 0.03 -17.89 34.99
C ARG A 19 1.08 -17.99 33.88
N ALA A 20 0.67 -17.73 32.64
CA ALA A 20 1.59 -17.77 31.51
C ALA A 20 2.73 -16.77 31.78
N ASP A 21 3.97 -17.24 31.59
CA ASP A 21 5.18 -16.42 31.68
C ASP A 21 5.30 -15.64 30.35
N TYR A 22 5.52 -14.32 30.44
CA TYR A 22 5.69 -13.45 29.28
C TYR A 22 6.75 -13.95 28.28
N ARG A 23 7.76 -14.70 28.76
CA ARG A 23 8.80 -15.31 27.92
C ARG A 23 8.24 -16.42 27.04
N SER A 24 7.31 -17.21 27.55
CA SER A 24 6.64 -18.27 26.80
C SER A 24 5.76 -17.68 25.71
N GLU A 25 5.04 -16.61 26.01
CA GLU A 25 4.24 -15.89 25.03
C GLU A 25 5.12 -15.21 23.97
N TYR A 26 6.22 -14.57 24.38
CA TYR A 26 7.16 -13.94 23.44
C TYR A 26 7.79 -14.97 22.49
N LYS A 27 8.12 -16.17 22.97
CA LYS A 27 8.62 -17.25 22.11
C LYS A 27 7.59 -17.64 21.05
N GLN A 28 6.33 -17.84 21.45
CA GLN A 28 5.26 -18.16 20.52
C GLN A 28 4.99 -17.04 19.51
N TYR A 29 5.10 -15.78 19.94
CA TYR A 29 5.07 -14.61 19.06
C TYR A 29 6.18 -14.67 18.01
N ALA A 30 7.43 -14.88 18.42
CA ALA A 30 8.57 -14.92 17.52
C ALA A 30 8.47 -16.07 16.51
N ASP A 31 8.07 -17.26 16.97
CA ASP A 31 7.85 -18.43 16.12
C ASP A 31 6.75 -18.15 15.08
N ALA A 32 5.62 -17.55 15.48
CA ALA A 32 4.52 -17.20 14.59
C ALA A 32 4.91 -16.09 13.58
N PHE A 33 5.59 -15.04 14.05
CA PHE A 33 6.04 -13.94 13.21
C PHE A 33 7.02 -14.43 12.13
N ASN A 34 7.99 -15.27 12.50
CA ASN A 34 8.94 -15.87 11.56
C ASN A 34 8.26 -16.83 10.56
N ALA A 35 7.16 -17.47 10.95
CA ALA A 35 6.36 -18.32 10.07
C ALA A 35 5.39 -17.54 9.16
N GLY A 36 5.30 -16.21 9.31
CA GLY A 36 4.31 -15.39 8.61
C GLY A 36 2.87 -15.57 9.12
N ASP A 37 2.67 -16.23 10.26
CA ASP A 37 1.35 -16.42 10.88
C ASP A 37 0.98 -15.18 11.70
N ILE A 38 0.50 -14.16 10.99
CA ILE A 38 0.18 -12.85 11.57
C ILE A 38 -0.88 -12.95 12.67
N GLU A 39 -1.91 -13.80 12.51
CA GLU A 39 -2.97 -13.94 13.51
C GLU A 39 -2.40 -14.43 14.84
N ARG A 40 -1.56 -15.48 14.81
CA ARG A 40 -0.91 -15.98 16.03
C ARG A 40 0.12 -14.99 16.56
N ALA A 41 0.88 -14.31 15.70
CA ALA A 41 1.83 -13.29 16.12
C ALA A 41 1.12 -12.16 16.89
N LEU A 42 -0.01 -11.65 16.37
CA LEU A 42 -0.79 -10.61 17.05
C LEU A 42 -1.30 -11.07 18.43
N LYS A 43 -1.83 -12.30 18.50
CA LYS A 43 -2.35 -12.87 19.75
C LYS A 43 -1.26 -13.02 20.82
N HIS A 44 -0.15 -13.68 20.47
CA HIS A 44 0.92 -13.97 21.43
C HIS A 44 1.77 -12.72 21.74
N GLY A 45 1.91 -11.79 20.80
CA GLY A 45 2.62 -10.53 21.01
C GLY A 45 1.92 -9.64 22.05
N GLU A 46 0.59 -9.53 21.97
CA GLU A 46 -0.18 -8.81 23.00
C GLU A 46 -0.10 -9.50 24.36
N ALA A 47 -0.28 -10.82 24.41
CA ALA A 47 -0.20 -11.59 25.66
C ALA A 47 1.17 -11.40 26.32
N ALA A 48 2.26 -11.51 25.56
CA ALA A 48 3.61 -11.28 26.06
C ALA A 48 3.79 -9.89 26.68
N TRP A 49 3.29 -8.84 26.00
CA TRP A 49 3.35 -7.48 26.55
C TRP A 49 2.53 -7.34 27.84
N ARG A 50 1.28 -7.81 27.86
CA ARG A 50 0.39 -7.68 29.03
C ARG A 50 0.85 -8.50 30.24
N ASP A 51 1.40 -9.69 30.00
CA ASP A 51 1.99 -10.50 31.06
C ASP A 51 3.25 -9.85 31.62
N ALA A 52 4.13 -9.32 30.76
CA ALA A 52 5.30 -8.57 31.22
C ALA A 52 4.93 -7.31 31.99
N GLU A 53 3.89 -6.58 31.55
CA GLU A 53 3.38 -5.43 32.27
C GLU A 53 2.86 -5.80 33.67
N THR A 54 2.17 -6.93 33.81
CA THR A 54 1.69 -7.35 35.12
C THR A 54 2.79 -7.88 36.03
N GLU A 55 3.77 -8.59 35.47
CA GLU A 55 4.86 -9.21 36.25
C GLU A 55 5.96 -8.21 36.60
N LEU A 56 6.37 -7.38 35.64
CA LEU A 56 7.53 -6.50 35.73
C LEU A 56 7.18 -5.03 35.94
N GLY A 57 5.95 -4.61 35.65
CA GLY A 57 5.53 -3.21 35.71
C GLY A 57 6.29 -2.32 34.73
N ASP A 58 6.74 -1.15 35.20
CA ASP A 58 7.59 -0.22 34.45
C ASP A 58 9.01 -0.80 34.30
N ASN A 59 9.21 -1.58 33.24
CA ASN A 59 10.46 -2.27 32.97
C ASN A 59 10.88 -2.11 31.49
N ALA A 60 12.19 -2.14 31.23
CA ALA A 60 12.74 -2.08 29.88
C ALA A 60 12.17 -3.20 28.97
N THR A 61 11.99 -4.41 29.51
CA THR A 61 11.38 -5.53 28.78
C THR A 61 9.91 -5.26 28.44
N THR A 62 9.14 -4.67 29.35
CA THR A 62 7.74 -4.28 29.09
C THR A 62 7.67 -3.30 27.90
N ALA A 63 8.56 -2.29 27.87
CA ALA A 63 8.61 -1.32 26.78
C ALA A 63 8.95 -1.97 25.43
N ILE A 64 9.94 -2.89 25.40
CA ILE A 64 10.32 -3.62 24.18
C ILE A 64 9.16 -4.48 23.67
N LEU A 65 8.47 -5.20 24.55
CA LEU A 65 7.35 -6.06 24.15
C LEU A 65 6.14 -5.24 23.67
N ALA A 66 5.88 -4.09 24.28
CA ALA A 66 4.88 -3.14 23.80
C ALA A 66 5.22 -2.65 22.39
N LEU A 67 6.47 -2.22 22.15
CA LEU A 67 6.93 -1.78 20.82
C LEU A 67 6.81 -2.90 19.77
N ASN A 68 7.23 -4.13 20.10
CA ASN A 68 7.12 -5.27 19.20
C ASN A 68 5.68 -5.54 18.79
N PHE A 69 4.76 -5.57 19.76
CA PHE A 69 3.34 -5.72 19.48
C PHE A 69 2.80 -4.56 18.63
N ALA A 70 3.15 -3.31 18.98
CA ALA A 70 2.72 -2.11 18.26
C ALA A 70 3.11 -2.16 16.77
N ASN A 71 4.36 -2.54 16.47
CA ASN A 71 4.86 -2.64 15.11
C ASN A 71 4.08 -3.66 14.27
N VAL A 72 3.73 -4.82 14.83
CA VAL A 72 2.98 -5.86 14.11
C VAL A 72 1.50 -5.51 13.98
N VAL A 73 0.89 -4.90 15.00
CA VAL A 73 -0.55 -4.59 14.99
C VAL A 73 -0.91 -3.31 14.25
N SER A 74 0.05 -2.39 14.04
CA SER A 74 -0.20 -1.09 13.42
C SER A 74 -0.96 -1.12 12.08
N PRO A 75 -0.72 -2.06 11.14
CA PRO A 75 -1.45 -2.07 9.87
C PRO A 75 -2.90 -2.56 10.01
N TYR A 76 -3.21 -3.29 11.09
CA TYR A 76 -4.49 -4.00 11.28
C TYR A 76 -5.40 -3.32 12.31
N SER A 77 -4.80 -2.71 13.34
CA SER A 77 -5.53 -1.99 14.38
C SER A 77 -4.68 -0.84 14.93
N PRO A 78 -4.67 0.32 14.24
CA PRO A 78 -3.90 1.49 14.66
C PRO A 78 -4.21 1.95 16.09
N ALA A 79 -5.44 1.76 16.58
CA ALA A 79 -5.82 2.12 17.95
C ALA A 79 -5.09 1.27 19.00
N ARG A 80 -4.95 -0.04 18.76
CA ARG A 80 -4.19 -0.94 19.65
C ARG A 80 -2.69 -0.69 19.55
N ALA A 81 -2.19 -0.39 18.35
CA ALA A 81 -0.80 0.02 18.17
C ALA A 81 -0.50 1.32 18.93
N LEU A 82 -1.41 2.29 18.89
CA LEU A 82 -1.26 3.55 19.59
C LEU A 82 -1.12 3.33 21.11
N GLU A 83 -1.98 2.50 21.70
CA GLU A 83 -1.90 2.18 23.13
C GLU A 83 -0.51 1.60 23.50
N ALA A 84 -0.01 0.67 22.68
CA ALA A 84 1.26 0.02 22.91
C ALA A 84 2.48 0.97 22.67
N TYR A 85 2.42 1.82 21.65
CA TYR A 85 3.44 2.86 21.42
C TYR A 85 3.47 3.88 22.56
N GLU A 86 2.31 4.35 23.02
CA GLU A 86 2.20 5.27 24.16
C GLU A 86 2.76 4.64 25.43
N ARG A 87 2.52 3.34 25.63
CA ARG A 87 3.06 2.61 26.77
C ARG A 87 4.59 2.49 26.71
N ALA A 88 5.13 2.09 25.57
CA ALA A 88 6.57 2.04 25.36
C ALA A 88 7.22 3.41 25.61
N LEU A 89 6.64 4.46 25.02
CA LEU A 89 7.11 5.84 25.15
C LEU A 89 7.08 6.32 26.60
N ALA A 90 6.02 6.03 27.34
CA ALA A 90 5.90 6.41 28.75
C ALA A 90 7.02 5.81 29.61
N ILE A 91 7.31 4.52 29.44
CA ILE A 91 8.41 3.84 30.16
C ILE A 91 9.76 4.43 29.74
N THR A 92 10.00 4.62 28.44
CA THR A 92 11.25 5.20 27.94
C THR A 92 11.51 6.61 28.47
N LYS A 93 10.47 7.45 28.56
CA LYS A 93 10.56 8.81 29.13
C LYS A 93 10.90 8.84 30.62
N MET A 94 10.71 7.75 31.35
CA MET A 94 11.17 7.61 32.74
C MET A 94 12.68 7.33 32.82
N GLY A 95 13.38 7.20 31.69
CA GLY A 95 14.78 6.78 31.64
C GLY A 95 14.96 5.27 31.79
N ILE A 96 13.90 4.48 31.59
CA ILE A 96 13.93 3.02 31.70
C ILE A 96 14.08 2.40 30.31
N GLY A 97 15.16 1.64 30.12
CA GLY A 97 15.48 0.97 28.85
C GLY A 97 16.33 1.82 27.91
N SER A 98 16.47 1.35 26.67
CA SER A 98 17.35 1.94 25.65
C SER A 98 16.63 2.24 24.33
N LEU A 99 15.30 2.24 24.34
CA LEU A 99 14.53 2.61 23.14
C LEU A 99 14.74 4.10 22.84
N ASP A 100 14.75 4.45 21.57
CA ASP A 100 14.82 5.85 21.16
C ASP A 100 13.48 6.54 21.42
N ALA A 101 13.48 7.49 22.36
CA ALA A 101 12.29 8.24 22.73
C ALA A 101 11.76 9.06 21.54
N PHE A 102 12.65 9.61 20.70
CA PHE A 102 12.25 10.40 19.54
C PHE A 102 11.58 9.52 18.47
N GLU A 103 12.11 8.32 18.24
CA GLU A 103 11.48 7.37 17.33
C GLU A 103 10.06 6.97 17.81
N LEU A 104 9.92 6.69 19.11
CA LEU A 104 8.62 6.37 19.72
C LEU A 104 7.63 7.56 19.67
N GLU A 105 8.10 8.79 19.83
CA GLU A 105 7.28 10.00 19.66
C GLU A 105 6.76 10.13 18.23
N LEU A 106 7.64 9.94 17.22
CA LEU A 106 7.24 9.96 15.82
C LEU A 106 6.20 8.88 15.50
N ARG A 107 6.41 7.63 15.95
CA ARG A 107 5.44 6.54 15.77
C ARG A 107 4.09 6.86 16.41
N THR A 108 4.12 7.36 17.64
CA THR A 108 2.90 7.75 18.36
C THR A 108 2.15 8.86 17.63
N ALA A 109 2.85 9.91 17.19
CA ALA A 109 2.25 11.03 16.47
C ALA A 109 1.70 10.63 15.09
N GLU A 110 2.46 9.81 14.36
CA GLU A 110 2.05 9.23 13.08
C GLU A 110 0.77 8.39 13.25
N THR A 111 0.76 7.46 14.20
CA THR A 111 -0.39 6.56 14.42
C THR A 111 -1.63 7.33 14.90
N ARG A 112 -1.46 8.37 15.73
CA ARG A 112 -2.55 9.29 16.10
C ARG A 112 -3.15 9.98 14.88
N LEU A 113 -2.31 10.51 13.99
CA LEU A 113 -2.78 11.14 12.77
C LEU A 113 -3.45 10.13 11.84
N THR A 114 -2.96 8.90 11.74
CA THR A 114 -3.61 7.84 10.96
C THR A 114 -5.02 7.51 11.46
N LEU A 115 -5.27 7.56 12.78
CA LEU A 115 -6.60 7.36 13.36
C LEU A 115 -7.59 8.51 13.08
N ASP A 116 -7.09 9.73 12.91
CA ASP A 116 -7.88 10.93 12.66
C ASP A 116 -7.17 11.81 11.61
N ILE A 117 -7.14 11.29 10.38
CA ILE A 117 -6.30 11.80 9.27
C ILE A 117 -6.69 13.21 8.81
N GLU A 118 -7.89 13.69 9.16
CA GLU A 118 -8.33 15.05 8.87
C GLU A 118 -7.94 16.06 9.96
N ASN A 119 -7.46 15.58 11.11
CA ASN A 119 -7.16 16.41 12.28
C ASN A 119 -5.98 17.36 12.02
N ARG A 120 -6.28 18.66 12.02
CA ARG A 120 -5.29 19.71 11.77
C ARG A 120 -4.19 19.76 12.82
N ASP A 121 -4.55 19.61 14.10
CA ASP A 121 -3.61 19.82 15.19
C ASP A 121 -2.63 18.66 15.30
N LEU A 122 -3.12 17.43 15.09
CA LEU A 122 -2.25 16.25 14.95
C LEU A 122 -1.32 16.37 13.73
N GLY A 123 -1.83 16.88 12.60
CA GLY A 123 -1.00 17.14 11.42
C GLY A 123 0.13 18.13 11.68
N VAL A 124 -0.16 19.23 12.39
CA VAL A 124 0.87 20.23 12.79
C VAL A 124 1.87 19.63 13.79
N ALA A 125 1.40 18.84 14.76
CA ALA A 125 2.27 18.19 15.72
C ALA A 125 3.25 17.22 15.05
N LEU A 126 2.77 16.40 14.11
CA LEU A 126 3.60 15.48 13.34
C LEU A 126 4.62 16.23 12.47
N GLU A 127 4.21 17.29 11.78
CA GLU A 127 5.11 18.12 10.97
C GLU A 127 6.28 18.69 11.79
N ASN A 128 5.98 19.25 12.97
CA ASN A 128 7.00 19.82 13.84
C ASN A 128 8.00 18.75 14.31
N LEU A 129 7.52 17.54 14.64
CA LEU A 129 8.39 16.43 15.02
C LEU A 129 9.27 15.99 13.84
N LEU A 130 8.71 15.87 12.65
CA LEU A 130 9.45 15.49 11.44
C LEU A 130 10.55 16.51 11.13
N GLN A 131 10.24 17.81 11.15
CA GLN A 131 11.22 18.88 10.93
C GLN A 131 12.34 18.87 11.99
N ALA A 132 12.02 18.59 13.25
CA ALA A 132 13.03 18.42 14.30
C ALA A 132 13.91 17.19 14.03
N GLY A 133 13.32 16.10 13.54
CA GLY A 133 14.01 14.87 13.17
C GLY A 133 15.00 15.06 12.02
N GLU A 134 14.66 15.84 11.00
CA GLU A 134 15.57 16.06 9.85
C GLU A 134 16.93 16.62 10.25
N GLN A 135 16.99 17.38 11.35
CA GLN A 135 18.22 17.97 11.86
C GLN A 135 19.01 17.03 12.78
N GLN A 136 18.37 15.99 13.32
CA GLN A 136 18.89 15.18 14.43
C GLN A 136 19.19 13.74 14.03
N THR A 137 18.42 13.17 13.10
CA THR A 137 18.53 11.76 12.74
C THR A 137 19.36 11.57 11.48
N SER A 138 20.55 11.00 11.66
CA SER A 138 21.35 10.39 10.61
C SER A 138 21.92 9.09 11.17
N PRO A 139 21.56 7.90 10.64
CA PRO A 139 20.84 7.67 9.37
C PRO A 139 19.30 7.88 9.44
N PRO A 140 18.63 7.93 8.27
CA PRO A 140 17.17 7.82 8.12
C PRO A 140 16.54 6.69 8.94
N THR A 141 15.42 6.95 9.61
CA THR A 141 14.67 5.93 10.37
C THR A 141 13.35 5.57 9.69
N LEU A 142 12.84 4.37 9.99
CA LEU A 142 11.55 3.91 9.48
C LEU A 142 10.40 4.82 9.95
N ALA A 143 10.49 5.37 11.18
CA ALA A 143 9.51 6.32 11.70
C ALA A 143 9.46 7.63 10.90
N MET A 144 10.62 8.13 10.43
CA MET A 144 10.66 9.33 9.56
C MET A 144 9.99 9.07 8.21
N ALA A 145 10.28 7.94 7.57
CA ALA A 145 9.68 7.58 6.29
C ALA A 145 8.14 7.45 6.39
N LEU A 146 7.65 6.76 7.42
CA LEU A 146 6.22 6.60 7.67
C LEU A 146 5.55 7.92 8.06
N GLY A 147 6.17 8.73 8.92
CA GLY A 147 5.61 10.01 9.32
C GLY A 147 5.46 10.97 8.14
N TRP A 148 6.46 11.08 7.27
CA TRP A 148 6.35 11.89 6.04
C TRP A 148 5.28 11.35 5.08
N LYS A 149 5.14 10.02 4.94
CA LYS A 149 4.08 9.38 4.14
C LYS A 149 2.69 9.75 4.67
N THR A 150 2.45 9.56 5.97
CA THR A 150 1.16 9.87 6.61
C THR A 150 0.87 11.38 6.54
N PHE A 151 1.89 12.23 6.70
CA PHE A 151 1.74 13.67 6.54
C PHE A 151 1.38 14.07 5.10
N ALA A 152 1.97 13.44 4.08
CA ALA A 152 1.60 13.66 2.69
C ALA A 152 0.12 13.30 2.41
N ILE A 153 -0.35 12.18 2.96
CA ILE A 153 -1.77 11.77 2.87
C ILE A 153 -2.67 12.83 3.54
N HIS A 154 -2.33 13.28 4.75
CA HIS A 154 -3.07 14.33 5.46
C HIS A 154 -3.18 15.62 4.62
N GLN A 155 -2.07 16.10 4.06
CA GLN A 155 -2.08 17.33 3.23
C GLN A 155 -2.89 17.15 1.94
N SER A 156 -2.84 15.95 1.35
CA SER A 156 -3.62 15.60 0.14
C SER A 156 -5.12 15.68 0.38
N GLN A 157 -5.61 15.08 1.47
CA GLN A 157 -7.04 15.14 1.85
C GLN A 157 -7.52 16.57 2.11
N ARG A 158 -6.61 17.42 2.63
CA ARG A 158 -6.85 18.85 2.83
C ARG A 158 -6.67 19.69 1.57
N ARG A 159 -6.48 19.06 0.40
CA ARG A 159 -6.30 19.68 -0.92
C ARG A 159 -5.10 20.63 -0.98
N ARG A 160 -4.08 20.39 -0.16
CA ARG A 160 -2.80 21.13 -0.17
C ARG A 160 -1.77 20.35 -0.97
N ILE A 161 -2.03 20.21 -2.27
CA ILE A 161 -1.33 19.26 -3.14
C ILE A 161 0.17 19.55 -3.26
N GLU A 162 0.59 20.82 -3.29
CA GLU A 162 2.02 21.19 -3.28
C GLU A 162 2.72 20.66 -2.02
N LYS A 163 2.18 21.00 -0.84
CA LYS A 163 2.72 20.53 0.44
C LYS A 163 2.67 19.00 0.59
N ALA A 164 1.64 18.36 0.01
CA ALA A 164 1.55 16.91 -0.03
C ALA A 164 2.67 16.30 -0.90
N ASN A 165 2.98 16.91 -2.05
CA ASN A 165 4.08 16.48 -2.91
C ASN A 165 5.43 16.62 -2.20
N ASP A 166 5.71 17.77 -1.58
CA ASP A 166 6.97 17.96 -0.83
C ASP A 166 7.15 16.89 0.25
N ALA A 167 6.09 16.61 1.01
CA ALA A 167 6.09 15.56 2.02
C ALA A 167 6.28 14.15 1.43
N ALA A 168 5.68 13.87 0.27
CA ALA A 168 5.86 12.58 -0.40
C ALA A 168 7.29 12.39 -0.93
N GLU A 169 7.92 13.46 -1.44
CA GLU A 169 9.34 13.43 -1.85
C GLU A 169 10.26 13.14 -0.67
N LEU A 170 10.00 13.74 0.49
CA LEU A 170 10.71 13.39 1.72
C LEU A 170 10.44 11.94 2.13
N ALA A 171 9.20 11.46 2.07
CA ALA A 171 8.88 10.06 2.36
C ALA A 171 9.65 9.08 1.47
N ILE A 172 9.73 9.35 0.16
CA ILE A 172 10.51 8.55 -0.81
C ILE A 172 12.01 8.60 -0.45
N LYS A 173 12.55 9.80 -0.19
CA LYS A 173 13.94 9.98 0.22
C LYS A 173 14.28 9.13 1.44
N TYR A 174 13.49 9.25 2.52
CA TYR A 174 13.72 8.50 3.76
C TYR A 174 13.53 6.99 3.54
N ALA A 175 12.48 6.55 2.84
CA ALA A 175 12.23 5.13 2.57
C ALA A 175 13.33 4.49 1.71
N SER A 176 13.87 5.22 0.74
CA SER A 176 14.93 4.73 -0.15
C SER A 176 16.28 4.52 0.55
N ALA A 177 16.48 5.18 1.69
CA ALA A 177 17.73 5.18 2.45
C ALA A 177 17.67 4.30 3.72
N LEU A 178 16.61 3.50 3.89
CA LEU A 178 16.48 2.58 5.02
C LEU A 178 17.42 1.39 4.89
N GLU A 179 18.02 1.01 6.01
CA GLU A 179 18.86 -0.18 6.17
C GLU A 179 18.38 -0.97 7.41
N PRO A 180 17.80 -2.19 7.25
CA PRO A 180 17.56 -2.88 5.98
C PRO A 180 16.52 -2.17 5.10
N ARG A 181 16.61 -2.41 3.79
CA ARG A 181 15.64 -1.89 2.83
C ARG A 181 14.24 -2.43 3.14
N GLU A 182 13.24 -1.57 3.00
CA GLU A 182 11.81 -1.88 3.16
C GLU A 182 11.08 -1.72 1.81
N PRO A 183 11.10 -2.72 0.91
CA PRO A 183 10.58 -2.57 -0.46
C PRO A 183 9.11 -2.17 -0.51
N ARG A 184 8.30 -2.72 0.40
CA ARG A 184 6.86 -2.41 0.46
C ARG A 184 6.62 -0.93 0.78
N LEU A 185 7.30 -0.40 1.79
CA LEU A 185 7.16 1.01 2.15
C LEU A 185 7.64 1.92 1.02
N LEU A 186 8.78 1.59 0.41
CA LEU A 186 9.28 2.36 -0.72
C LEU A 186 8.27 2.38 -1.88
N ALA A 187 7.69 1.23 -2.23
CA ALA A 187 6.64 1.14 -3.24
C ALA A 187 5.41 2.01 -2.89
N GLU A 188 4.95 1.98 -1.64
CA GLU A 188 3.84 2.81 -1.17
C GLU A 188 4.14 4.30 -1.32
N THR A 189 5.33 4.74 -0.94
CA THR A 189 5.73 6.15 -1.05
C THR A 189 5.88 6.60 -2.52
N LEU A 190 6.40 5.75 -3.40
CA LEU A 190 6.52 6.02 -4.83
C LEU A 190 5.13 6.14 -5.49
N VAL A 191 4.22 5.21 -5.21
CA VAL A 191 2.85 5.23 -5.75
C VAL A 191 2.06 6.43 -5.22
N LEU A 192 2.26 6.81 -3.95
CA LEU A 192 1.70 8.04 -3.38
C LEU A 192 2.24 9.29 -4.11
N GLY A 193 3.56 9.40 -4.26
CA GLY A 193 4.20 10.50 -4.99
C GLY A 193 3.67 10.62 -6.42
N ALA A 194 3.59 9.50 -7.15
CA ALA A 194 3.02 9.45 -8.50
C ALA A 194 1.57 9.95 -8.53
N THR A 195 0.74 9.51 -7.58
CA THR A 195 -0.66 9.97 -7.47
C THR A 195 -0.75 11.48 -7.27
N LEU A 196 0.11 12.05 -6.44
CA LEU A 196 0.10 13.49 -6.12
C LEU A 196 0.58 14.36 -7.28
N LYS A 197 1.53 13.89 -8.09
CA LYS A 197 1.94 14.57 -9.32
C LYS A 197 0.81 14.64 -10.34
N LEU A 198 -0.02 13.59 -10.44
CA LEU A 198 -1.20 13.58 -11.31
C LEU A 198 -2.35 14.46 -10.79
N ALA A 199 -2.42 14.69 -9.47
CA ALA A 199 -3.46 15.46 -8.81
C ALA A 199 -3.27 16.98 -8.88
N LEU A 200 -2.13 17.47 -9.38
CA LEU A 200 -1.87 18.90 -9.51
C LEU A 200 -2.86 19.55 -10.50
N PRO A 201 -3.40 20.75 -10.18
CA PRO A 201 -4.36 21.44 -11.04
C PRO A 201 -3.77 21.85 -12.39
N TYR A 202 -2.44 22.04 -12.43
CA TYR A 202 -1.68 22.29 -13.66
C TYR A 202 -0.66 21.16 -13.79
N ARG A 203 -1.00 20.13 -14.58
CA ARG A 203 -0.08 19.04 -14.86
C ARG A 203 1.02 19.57 -15.78
N ARG A 204 2.20 19.82 -15.21
CA ARG A 204 3.37 20.14 -16.02
C ARG A 204 3.92 18.83 -16.59
N GLU A 205 4.60 18.94 -17.72
CA GLU A 205 5.25 17.81 -18.36
C GLU A 205 6.22 17.10 -17.39
N GLU A 206 7.03 17.89 -16.68
CA GLU A 206 7.94 17.42 -15.62
C GLU A 206 7.24 16.56 -14.56
N ASP A 207 6.02 16.93 -14.13
CA ASP A 207 5.28 16.20 -13.11
C ASP A 207 4.79 14.83 -13.64
N ILE A 208 4.36 14.76 -14.90
CA ILE A 208 3.93 13.51 -15.55
C ILE A 208 5.10 12.54 -15.71
N ILE A 209 6.26 13.07 -16.11
CA ILE A 209 7.44 12.24 -16.28
C ILE A 209 7.98 11.77 -14.93
N GLN A 210 8.01 12.63 -13.90
CA GLN A 210 8.38 12.19 -12.55
C GLN A 210 7.39 11.16 -12.00
N MET A 211 6.09 11.31 -12.27
CA MET A 211 5.09 10.30 -11.95
C MET A 211 5.41 8.94 -12.60
N VAL A 212 5.71 8.92 -13.91
CA VAL A 212 6.08 7.69 -14.63
C VAL A 212 7.33 7.06 -14.02
N THR A 213 8.37 7.86 -13.74
CA THR A 213 9.59 7.37 -13.09
C THR A 213 9.31 6.73 -11.74
N TYR A 214 8.47 7.34 -10.90
CA TYR A 214 8.09 6.76 -9.61
C TYR A 214 7.35 5.44 -9.76
N VAL A 215 6.39 5.37 -10.69
CA VAL A 215 5.65 4.14 -10.97
C VAL A 215 6.55 3.03 -11.48
N ASP A 216 7.39 3.31 -12.47
CA ASP A 216 8.29 2.31 -13.05
C ASP A 216 9.31 1.81 -12.00
N SER A 217 9.84 2.72 -11.17
CA SER A 217 10.72 2.36 -10.04
C SER A 217 10.02 1.49 -8.99
N SER A 218 8.68 1.57 -8.88
CA SER A 218 7.93 0.77 -7.93
C SER A 218 7.74 -0.67 -8.39
N PHE A 219 7.72 -0.95 -9.71
CA PHE A 219 7.46 -2.30 -10.23
C PHE A 219 8.48 -3.33 -9.78
N GLU A 220 9.75 -2.94 -9.68
CA GLU A 220 10.84 -3.82 -9.21
C GLU A 220 10.75 -4.18 -7.71
N LEU A 221 9.89 -3.51 -6.95
CA LEU A 221 9.73 -3.70 -5.51
C LEU A 221 8.66 -4.73 -5.15
N PHE A 222 7.83 -5.13 -6.12
CA PHE A 222 6.77 -6.09 -5.89
C PHE A 222 7.28 -7.53 -6.09
N PRO A 223 6.89 -8.46 -5.21
CA PRO A 223 7.16 -9.87 -5.46
C PRO A 223 6.37 -10.36 -6.68
N PRO A 224 6.75 -11.51 -7.26
CA PRO A 224 5.96 -12.14 -8.30
C PRO A 224 4.51 -12.39 -7.84
N GLN A 225 3.55 -12.13 -8.72
CA GLN A 225 2.12 -12.30 -8.48
C GLN A 225 1.72 -13.75 -8.76
N SER A 226 0.93 -14.35 -7.88
CA SER A 226 0.52 -15.76 -8.02
C SER A 226 -0.80 -15.91 -8.80
N SER A 227 -1.73 -14.97 -8.64
CA SER A 227 -3.04 -15.02 -9.30
C SER A 227 -3.73 -13.66 -9.31
N ILE A 228 -4.79 -13.53 -10.11
CA ILE A 228 -5.68 -12.35 -10.04
C ILE A 228 -6.48 -12.26 -8.73
N ASP A 229 -6.60 -13.35 -7.96
CA ASP A 229 -7.31 -13.38 -6.68
C ASP A 229 -6.51 -12.77 -5.53
N THR A 230 -5.21 -12.94 -5.59
CA THR A 230 -4.25 -12.48 -4.59
C THR A 230 -3.36 -11.38 -5.15
N PHE A 231 -3.81 -10.72 -6.22
CA PHE A 231 -3.05 -9.67 -6.90
C PHE A 231 -2.85 -8.48 -5.96
N ASP A 232 -1.63 -7.99 -5.90
CA ASP A 232 -1.29 -6.89 -5.00
C ASP A 232 -2.03 -5.60 -5.41
N PRO A 233 -2.91 -5.05 -4.56
CA PRO A 233 -3.70 -3.89 -4.91
C PRO A 233 -2.84 -2.64 -5.16
N LEU A 234 -1.66 -2.55 -4.54
CA LEU A 234 -0.75 -1.43 -4.75
C LEU A 234 -0.05 -1.53 -6.11
N LEU A 235 0.33 -2.74 -6.54
CA LEU A 235 0.83 -2.98 -7.89
C LEU A 235 -0.25 -2.65 -8.93
N ALA A 236 -1.48 -3.11 -8.70
CA ALA A 236 -2.62 -2.79 -9.57
C ALA A 236 -2.80 -1.28 -9.73
N ARG A 237 -2.70 -0.53 -8.62
CA ARG A 237 -2.74 0.94 -8.62
C ARG A 237 -1.56 1.55 -9.37
N ALA A 238 -0.34 1.05 -9.20
CA ALA A 238 0.83 1.50 -9.93
C ALA A 238 0.63 1.34 -11.46
N MET A 239 0.20 0.17 -11.92
CA MET A 239 -0.09 -0.11 -13.33
C MET A 239 -1.22 0.78 -13.87
N GLN A 240 -2.27 1.00 -13.08
CA GLN A 240 -3.36 1.89 -13.43
C GLN A 240 -2.89 3.35 -13.60
N LEU A 241 -2.09 3.86 -12.66
CA LEU A 241 -1.46 5.17 -12.76
C LEU A 241 -0.61 5.25 -14.02
N ARG A 242 0.18 4.20 -14.32
CA ARG A 242 1.02 4.16 -15.50
C ARG A 242 0.24 4.32 -16.79
N ALA A 243 -0.84 3.59 -16.94
CA ALA A 243 -1.70 3.68 -18.12
C ALA A 243 -2.49 4.99 -18.17
N THR A 244 -2.80 5.59 -17.01
CA THR A 244 -3.41 6.92 -16.94
C THR A 244 -2.47 7.98 -17.52
N ALA A 245 -1.16 7.90 -17.23
CA ALA A 245 -0.16 8.78 -17.84
C ALA A 245 -0.12 8.61 -19.37
N GLY A 246 -0.20 7.38 -19.87
CA GLY A 246 -0.27 7.11 -21.31
C GLY A 246 -1.55 7.65 -21.97
N ALA A 247 -2.70 7.52 -21.30
CA ALA A 247 -3.98 8.07 -21.75
C ALA A 247 -3.94 9.61 -21.82
N LEU A 248 -3.33 10.22 -20.80
CA LEU A 248 -3.13 11.66 -20.70
C LEU A 248 -2.26 12.17 -21.85
N ALA A 249 -1.15 11.51 -22.14
CA ALA A 249 -0.23 11.95 -23.18
C ALA A 249 -0.72 11.64 -24.61
N ALA A 250 -1.56 10.62 -24.78
CA ALA A 250 -2.29 10.40 -26.03
C ALA A 250 -3.40 11.45 -26.27
N SER A 251 -3.83 12.17 -25.23
CA SER A 251 -4.85 13.22 -25.36
C SER A 251 -4.29 14.46 -26.06
N ASP A 252 -5.13 15.18 -26.80
CA ASP A 252 -4.70 16.41 -27.50
C ASP A 252 -4.28 17.55 -26.56
N GLU A 253 -4.48 17.43 -25.24
CA GLU A 253 -4.14 18.45 -24.25
C GLU A 253 -2.62 18.63 -24.10
N LEU A 254 -1.84 17.57 -24.30
CA LEU A 254 -0.38 17.61 -24.12
C LEU A 254 0.42 17.77 -25.42
N LYS A 255 -0.19 17.52 -26.59
CA LYS A 255 0.48 17.72 -27.89
C LYS A 255 1.13 19.10 -28.06
N PRO A 256 0.53 20.22 -27.58
CA PRO A 256 1.16 21.54 -27.65
C PRO A 256 2.34 21.74 -26.69
N PHE A 257 2.43 20.96 -25.61
CA PHE A 257 3.46 21.09 -24.58
C PHE A 257 4.69 20.23 -24.90
N ILE A 258 4.48 18.94 -25.24
CA ILE A 258 5.55 18.00 -25.61
C ILE A 258 6.32 18.51 -26.85
N SER A 259 5.62 19.17 -27.79
CA SER A 259 6.27 19.73 -28.98
C SER A 259 7.11 21.00 -28.74
N ARG A 260 7.13 21.56 -27.52
CA ARG A 260 7.81 22.84 -27.20
C ARG A 260 9.00 22.72 -26.23
N GLY A 261 9.13 21.63 -25.46
CA GLY A 261 10.20 21.45 -24.47
C GLY A 261 11.33 20.54 -24.96
N LYS A 262 12.25 21.04 -25.81
CA LYS A 262 13.32 20.20 -26.39
C LYS A 262 14.46 19.78 -25.46
N ASP A 263 14.52 20.24 -24.21
CA ASP A 263 15.69 20.06 -23.33
C ASP A 263 15.36 19.66 -21.88
N THR A 264 14.19 19.09 -21.62
CA THR A 264 13.87 18.62 -20.27
C THR A 264 14.54 17.26 -20.03
N HIS A 265 15.25 17.15 -18.90
CA HIS A 265 15.89 15.92 -18.44
C HIS A 265 15.29 15.54 -17.09
N LEU A 266 15.04 14.26 -16.88
CA LEU A 266 14.68 13.70 -15.59
C LEU A 266 15.76 13.99 -14.53
N PRO A 267 15.45 13.94 -13.22
CA PRO A 267 16.47 13.97 -12.16
C PRO A 267 17.54 12.87 -12.30
N THR A 268 17.23 11.80 -13.03
CA THR A 268 18.14 10.72 -13.41
C THR A 268 19.09 11.08 -14.55
N GLY A 269 18.92 12.24 -15.20
CA GLY A 269 19.68 12.69 -16.37
C GLY A 269 19.14 12.20 -17.71
N GLU A 270 18.01 11.50 -17.73
CA GLU A 270 17.41 10.93 -18.94
C GLU A 270 16.56 11.96 -19.71
N ASN A 271 16.58 11.93 -21.05
CA ASN A 271 15.75 12.80 -21.89
C ASN A 271 14.26 12.45 -21.75
N LEU A 272 13.44 13.48 -21.59
CA LEU A 272 12.00 13.38 -21.38
C LEU A 272 11.24 12.66 -22.50
N GLU A 273 11.58 12.95 -23.75
CA GLU A 273 10.97 12.35 -24.95
C GLU A 273 11.31 10.86 -25.03
N GLU A 274 12.57 10.48 -24.76
CA GLU A 274 12.99 9.08 -24.73
C GLU A 274 12.36 8.29 -23.58
N ALA A 275 12.29 8.89 -22.39
CA ALA A 275 11.60 8.31 -21.24
C ALA A 275 10.12 8.10 -21.54
N TYR A 276 9.48 9.09 -22.16
CA TYR A 276 8.09 9.03 -22.60
C TYR A 276 7.86 7.97 -23.69
N GLU A 277 8.69 7.93 -24.73
CA GLU A 277 8.58 6.92 -25.80
C GLU A 277 8.81 5.52 -25.26
N ARG A 278 9.82 5.29 -24.42
CA ARG A 278 10.05 3.99 -23.76
C ARG A 278 8.88 3.62 -22.86
N ALA A 279 8.36 4.62 -22.16
CA ALA A 279 7.22 4.45 -21.30
C ALA A 279 5.97 4.03 -22.08
N MET A 280 5.78 4.57 -23.28
CA MET A 280 4.70 4.21 -24.19
C MET A 280 4.99 2.93 -24.99
N ALA A 281 6.27 2.55 -25.14
CA ALA A 281 6.71 1.36 -25.87
C ALA A 281 6.55 0.06 -25.07
N HIS A 282 6.26 0.11 -23.77
CA HIS A 282 5.86 -1.07 -23.00
C HIS A 282 4.47 -1.52 -23.50
N SER A 283 4.51 -2.45 -24.47
CA SER A 283 3.42 -2.73 -25.39
C SER A 283 2.24 -3.50 -24.78
N SER A 284 2.41 -4.07 -23.58
CA SER A 284 1.36 -4.82 -22.90
C SER A 284 1.42 -4.69 -21.38
N VAL A 285 0.25 -4.73 -20.76
CA VAL A 285 0.05 -4.80 -19.30
C VAL A 285 0.74 -6.03 -18.71
N GLU A 286 0.83 -7.10 -19.49
CA GLU A 286 1.40 -8.39 -19.11
C GLU A 286 2.92 -8.31 -18.94
N ASP A 287 3.60 -7.43 -19.67
CA ASP A 287 5.06 -7.25 -19.55
C ASP A 287 5.47 -6.52 -18.26
N GLN A 288 4.53 -5.89 -17.55
CA GLN A 288 4.77 -5.17 -16.29
C GLN A 288 4.62 -6.05 -15.04
N VAL A 289 4.15 -7.30 -15.21
CA VAL A 289 3.88 -8.20 -14.09
C VAL A 289 4.78 -9.42 -14.18
N THR A 290 5.58 -9.62 -13.14
CA THR A 290 6.25 -10.90 -12.93
C THR A 290 5.25 -11.87 -12.30
N TRP A 291 4.91 -12.95 -12.99
CA TRP A 291 4.05 -14.00 -12.44
C TRP A 291 4.87 -15.13 -11.81
N THR A 292 4.39 -15.72 -10.72
CA THR A 292 5.00 -16.93 -10.13
C THR A 292 4.95 -18.09 -11.12
N GLU A 293 3.80 -18.26 -11.78
CA GLU A 293 3.58 -19.20 -12.87
C GLU A 293 3.23 -18.40 -14.12
N GLY A 294 4.25 -17.91 -14.81
CA GLY A 294 4.07 -17.16 -16.04
C GLY A 294 3.44 -17.99 -17.15
N HIS A 295 2.66 -17.34 -18.02
CA HIS A 295 2.15 -18.00 -19.21
C HIS A 295 3.30 -18.43 -20.12
N ALA A 296 3.10 -19.56 -20.81
CA ALA A 296 4.00 -19.94 -21.87
C ALA A 296 4.05 -18.84 -22.95
N PRO A 297 5.21 -18.57 -23.59
CA PRO A 297 5.36 -17.47 -24.54
C PRO A 297 4.32 -17.45 -25.67
N TYR A 298 3.84 -18.62 -26.10
CA TYR A 298 2.83 -18.73 -27.16
C TYR A 298 1.43 -18.24 -26.72
N CYS A 299 1.15 -18.15 -25.42
CA CYS A 299 -0.14 -17.70 -24.92
C CYS A 299 -0.45 -16.24 -25.33
N ARG A 300 0.58 -15.38 -25.45
CA ARG A 300 0.43 -13.97 -25.86
C ARG A 300 -0.30 -13.81 -27.20
N ASN A 301 -0.07 -14.74 -28.13
CA ASN A 301 -0.67 -14.71 -29.47
C ASN A 301 -1.90 -15.63 -29.59
N SER A 302 -2.25 -16.35 -28.53
CA SER A 302 -3.33 -17.34 -28.56
C SER A 302 -4.72 -16.72 -28.40
N VAL A 303 -4.80 -15.54 -27.77
CA VAL A 303 -6.07 -14.85 -27.52
C VAL A 303 -6.43 -13.98 -28.72
N VAL A 304 -7.26 -14.51 -29.60
CA VAL A 304 -7.82 -13.77 -30.75
C VAL A 304 -9.30 -13.57 -30.55
N TRP A 305 -9.73 -12.30 -30.57
CA TRP A 305 -11.13 -11.93 -30.36
C TRP A 305 -11.89 -11.82 -31.68
N ALA A 306 -13.06 -12.44 -31.75
CA ALA A 306 -14.03 -12.21 -32.83
C ALA A 306 -14.83 -10.92 -32.60
N GLU A 307 -15.14 -10.62 -31.34
CA GLU A 307 -15.93 -9.45 -30.95
C GLU A 307 -15.36 -8.85 -29.66
N ARG A 308 -15.08 -7.54 -29.68
CA ARG A 308 -14.71 -6.73 -28.50
C ARG A 308 -15.54 -5.47 -28.49
N LYS A 309 -16.55 -5.45 -27.62
CA LYS A 309 -17.34 -4.25 -27.39
C LYS A 309 -16.57 -3.31 -26.48
N ALA A 310 -16.43 -2.05 -26.89
CA ALA A 310 -15.89 -1.01 -26.03
C ALA A 310 -16.85 -0.69 -24.87
N PRO A 311 -16.33 -0.30 -23.69
CA PRO A 311 -17.18 0.12 -22.59
C PRO A 311 -18.00 1.37 -22.91
N SER A 312 -19.23 1.39 -22.40
CA SER A 312 -20.08 2.58 -22.42
C SER A 312 -20.02 3.25 -21.06
N TYR A 313 -19.19 4.28 -20.94
CA TYR A 313 -19.00 4.98 -19.67
C TYR A 313 -20.14 5.95 -19.33
N PRO A 314 -20.48 6.14 -18.05
CA PRO A 314 -21.58 7.01 -17.64
C PRO A 314 -21.40 8.46 -18.08
N ARG A 315 -22.45 9.09 -18.62
CA ARG A 315 -22.44 10.53 -19.00
C ARG A 315 -22.14 11.49 -17.83
N ARG A 316 -22.46 11.13 -16.59
CA ARG A 316 -22.10 11.96 -15.43
C ARG A 316 -20.59 11.95 -15.16
N ALA A 317 -19.92 10.85 -15.53
CA ALA A 317 -18.47 10.78 -15.52
C ALA A 317 -17.88 11.60 -16.68
N SER A 318 -18.53 11.61 -17.86
CA SER A 318 -18.07 12.43 -18.99
C SER A 318 -18.06 13.95 -18.74
N GLN A 319 -18.75 14.43 -17.70
CA GLN A 319 -18.86 15.85 -17.38
C GLN A 319 -17.66 16.42 -16.60
N ARG A 320 -16.72 15.60 -16.12
CA ARG A 320 -15.62 16.06 -15.25
C ARG A 320 -14.23 16.01 -15.89
N GLU A 321 -14.14 15.93 -17.22
CA GLU A 321 -12.86 15.86 -17.95
C GLU A 321 -11.94 14.75 -17.40
N TYR A 322 -12.51 13.55 -17.21
CA TYR A 322 -11.78 12.44 -16.61
C TYR A 322 -10.80 11.83 -17.60
N ILE A 323 -9.57 11.71 -17.14
CA ILE A 323 -8.51 10.91 -17.76
C ILE A 323 -8.12 9.86 -16.75
N GLY A 324 -8.06 8.60 -17.18
CA GLY A 324 -7.83 7.49 -16.28
C GLY A 324 -7.63 6.16 -16.98
N ALA A 325 -7.43 5.16 -16.15
CA ALA A 325 -7.41 3.77 -16.57
C ALA A 325 -8.12 2.86 -15.57
N VAL A 326 -8.60 1.72 -16.05
CA VAL A 326 -9.11 0.59 -15.27
C VAL A 326 -8.25 -0.62 -15.55
N LEU A 327 -7.75 -1.28 -14.51
CA LEU A 327 -7.10 -2.59 -14.61
C LEU A 327 -8.08 -3.68 -14.21
N ILE A 328 -8.28 -4.65 -15.11
CA ILE A 328 -9.13 -5.82 -14.88
C ILE A 328 -8.28 -7.09 -15.04
N GLY A 329 -8.31 -7.95 -14.02
CA GLY A 329 -7.87 -9.34 -14.12
C GLY A 329 -9.03 -10.21 -14.58
N TYR A 330 -8.79 -11.15 -15.49
CA TYR A 330 -9.84 -12.00 -16.04
C TYR A 330 -9.35 -13.39 -16.43
N ASP A 331 -10.31 -14.32 -16.50
CA ASP A 331 -10.12 -15.66 -17.02
C ASP A 331 -11.04 -15.89 -18.23
N LEU A 332 -10.63 -16.78 -19.13
CA LEU A 332 -11.35 -17.16 -20.33
C LEU A 332 -12.07 -18.51 -20.20
N SER A 333 -13.21 -18.61 -20.87
CA SER A 333 -13.89 -19.86 -21.23
C SER A 333 -13.47 -20.29 -22.64
N GLU A 334 -14.17 -21.28 -23.21
CA GLU A 334 -13.97 -21.66 -24.61
C GLU A 334 -14.47 -20.59 -25.60
N THR A 335 -15.43 -19.75 -25.20
CA THR A 335 -16.14 -18.84 -26.11
C THR A 335 -15.93 -17.36 -25.81
N GLY A 336 -15.40 -17.00 -24.64
CA GLY A 336 -15.30 -15.60 -24.19
C GLY A 336 -14.78 -15.49 -22.76
N VAL A 337 -15.06 -14.36 -22.10
CA VAL A 337 -14.65 -14.13 -20.71
C VAL A 337 -15.51 -14.97 -19.75
N ALA A 338 -14.86 -15.76 -18.89
CA ALA A 338 -15.52 -16.59 -17.89
C ALA A 338 -15.68 -15.87 -16.55
N ARG A 339 -14.64 -15.12 -16.18
CA ARG A 339 -14.50 -14.48 -14.86
C ARG A 339 -13.73 -13.18 -15.01
N LYS A 340 -14.04 -12.19 -14.18
CA LYS A 340 -13.36 -10.89 -14.16
C LYS A 340 -13.33 -10.32 -12.74
N ILE A 341 -12.26 -9.62 -12.40
CA ILE A 341 -12.04 -8.93 -11.13
C ILE A 341 -11.50 -7.54 -11.47
N ILE A 342 -12.14 -6.50 -10.97
CA ILE A 342 -11.62 -5.13 -11.08
C ILE A 342 -10.47 -5.02 -10.07
N LEU A 343 -9.24 -4.92 -10.57
CA LEU A 343 -8.04 -4.87 -9.72
C LEU A 343 -7.71 -3.43 -9.31
N ALA A 344 -7.95 -2.46 -10.20
CA ALA A 344 -7.85 -1.03 -9.90
C ALA A 344 -8.79 -0.22 -10.79
N ASP A 345 -9.39 0.83 -10.22
CA ASP A 345 -10.31 1.75 -10.92
C ASP A 345 -9.96 3.21 -10.58
N ALA A 346 -10.31 4.13 -11.47
CA ALA A 346 -10.30 5.55 -11.16
C ALA A 346 -11.53 5.81 -10.27
N GLU A 347 -11.29 5.95 -8.97
CA GLU A 347 -12.32 5.98 -7.93
C GLU A 347 -13.54 6.87 -8.28
N GLN A 348 -14.72 6.43 -7.84
CA GLN A 348 -15.98 7.20 -7.76
C GLN A 348 -16.81 7.39 -9.04
N ALA A 349 -16.51 6.72 -10.15
CA ALA A 349 -17.23 6.95 -11.40
C ALA A 349 -17.79 5.70 -12.10
N GLY A 350 -17.63 4.50 -11.51
CA GLY A 350 -18.15 3.25 -12.07
C GLY A 350 -17.53 2.87 -13.41
N PHE A 351 -16.31 3.37 -13.69
CA PHE A 351 -15.58 3.04 -14.92
C PHE A 351 -15.23 1.55 -14.94
N GLY A 352 -14.78 1.00 -13.81
CA GLY A 352 -14.49 -0.42 -13.68
C GLY A 352 -15.69 -1.31 -13.93
N GLU A 353 -16.86 -0.95 -13.40
CA GLU A 353 -18.10 -1.69 -13.64
C GLU A 353 -18.52 -1.64 -15.12
N ALA A 354 -18.41 -0.48 -15.77
CA ALA A 354 -18.72 -0.34 -17.19
C ALA A 354 -17.75 -1.14 -18.08
N ALA A 355 -16.45 -1.10 -17.78
CA ALA A 355 -15.42 -1.91 -18.42
C ALA A 355 -15.71 -3.40 -18.25
N ALA A 356 -15.92 -3.86 -17.01
CA ALA A 356 -16.25 -5.24 -16.71
C ALA A 356 -17.53 -5.69 -17.43
N LYS A 357 -18.58 -4.87 -17.46
CA LYS A 357 -19.84 -5.19 -18.16
C LYS A 357 -19.64 -5.35 -19.67
N SER A 358 -18.84 -4.50 -20.31
CA SER A 358 -18.56 -4.67 -21.75
C SER A 358 -17.87 -5.99 -22.09
N MET A 359 -17.09 -6.54 -21.16
CA MET A 359 -16.41 -7.82 -21.34
C MET A 359 -17.38 -9.03 -21.38
N ASP A 360 -18.62 -8.88 -20.91
CA ASP A 360 -19.65 -9.94 -21.04
C ASP A 360 -20.05 -10.19 -22.50
N GLU A 361 -19.83 -9.20 -23.36
CA GLU A 361 -20.16 -9.28 -24.79
C GLU A 361 -18.94 -9.67 -25.63
N TRP A 362 -17.79 -9.96 -25.01
CA TRP A 362 -16.58 -10.33 -25.73
C TRP A 362 -16.59 -11.80 -26.12
N LYS A 363 -16.25 -12.07 -27.39
CA LYS A 363 -16.25 -13.42 -27.95
C LYS A 363 -14.90 -13.76 -28.55
N LEU A 364 -14.40 -14.94 -28.23
CA LEU A 364 -13.20 -15.50 -28.83
C LEU A 364 -13.49 -15.96 -30.26
N MET A 365 -12.50 -15.78 -31.15
CA MET A 365 -12.56 -16.29 -32.51
C MET A 365 -12.41 -17.82 -32.54
N HIS A 366 -11.52 -18.33 -31.68
CA HIS A 366 -11.25 -19.75 -31.50
C HIS A 366 -11.02 -20.04 -30.02
N ALA A 367 -11.22 -21.30 -29.61
CA ALA A 367 -10.94 -21.71 -28.24
C ALA A 367 -9.44 -21.55 -27.93
N VAL A 368 -9.13 -20.89 -26.82
CA VAL A 368 -7.77 -20.70 -26.31
C VAL A 368 -7.32 -21.98 -25.58
N PRO A 369 -6.03 -22.41 -25.63
CA PRO A 369 -5.55 -23.55 -24.83
C PRO A 369 -5.83 -23.36 -23.33
N PRO A 370 -6.30 -24.39 -22.59
CA PRO A 370 -6.68 -24.28 -21.17
C PRO A 370 -5.66 -23.57 -20.26
N GLU A 371 -4.38 -23.81 -20.49
CA GLU A 371 -3.24 -23.24 -19.78
C GLU A 371 -3.03 -21.74 -20.03
N CYS A 372 -3.57 -21.19 -21.12
CA CYS A 372 -3.53 -19.76 -21.44
C CYS A 372 -4.80 -19.00 -21.02
N ARG A 373 -5.76 -19.67 -20.35
CA ARG A 373 -7.07 -19.08 -20.03
C ARG A 373 -7.12 -18.34 -18.70
N ARG A 374 -6.10 -18.43 -17.85
CA ARG A 374 -6.16 -17.91 -16.47
C ARG A 374 -5.25 -16.71 -16.27
N ASN A 375 -5.53 -15.88 -15.27
CA ASN A 375 -4.65 -14.79 -14.82
C ASN A 375 -4.28 -13.80 -15.94
N LEU A 376 -5.21 -13.52 -16.84
CA LEU A 376 -4.99 -12.52 -17.89
C LEU A 376 -5.28 -11.12 -17.35
N LEU A 377 -4.59 -10.12 -17.87
CA LEU A 377 -4.79 -8.73 -17.48
C LEU A 377 -5.21 -7.91 -18.69
N ILE A 378 -6.05 -6.91 -18.44
CA ILE A 378 -6.37 -5.91 -19.44
C ILE A 378 -6.52 -4.55 -18.79
N ILE A 379 -6.02 -3.53 -19.50
CA ILE A 379 -6.20 -2.14 -19.14
C ILE A 379 -7.14 -1.45 -20.12
N PHE A 380 -8.12 -0.75 -19.57
CA PHE A 380 -8.96 0.17 -20.33
C PHE A 380 -8.52 1.58 -20.00
N THR A 381 -7.97 2.30 -20.98
CA THR A 381 -7.70 3.72 -20.85
C THR A 381 -8.88 4.54 -21.36
N PHE A 382 -9.08 5.72 -20.78
CA PHE A 382 -10.11 6.64 -21.23
C PHE A 382 -9.68 8.08 -21.05
N THR A 383 -10.11 8.91 -22.00
CA THR A 383 -9.98 10.36 -21.99
C THR A 383 -11.35 10.90 -22.39
N ILE A 384 -12.08 11.48 -21.44
CA ILE A 384 -13.44 11.95 -21.70
C ILE A 384 -13.46 13.46 -21.69
N LYS A 385 -13.56 14.06 -22.88
CA LYS A 385 -13.65 15.50 -23.05
C LYS A 385 -15.10 15.97 -22.87
N GLN A 386 -15.28 17.16 -22.30
CA GLN A 386 -16.55 17.88 -22.47
C GLN A 386 -16.73 18.17 -23.98
N THR A 387 -17.92 17.88 -24.50
CA THR A 387 -18.30 18.14 -25.90
C THR A 387 -19.25 19.30 -25.98
#